data_AF-A0A382B323-F1
#
_entry.id   AF-A0A382B323-F1
#
_cell.length_a   1.000
_cell.length_b   1.000
_cell.length_c   1.000
_cell.angle_alpha   90.00
_cell.angle_beta   90.00
_cell.angle_gamma   90.00
#
_symmetry.space_group_name_H-M   'P 1'
#
loop_
_entity.id
_entity.type
_entity.pdbx_description
1 polymer ?
#
loop_
_entity_poly.entity_id
_entity_poly.type
_entity_poly.pdbx_seq_one_letter_code
_entity_poly.pdbx_strand_id
1 'polypeptide(L)'
;MAWIKKTITYKIPNQRHSMDDSQGKTSTDVYHGPSKLILWLCKTDNTEGEDYGKNDIMHVWDADDMTERPMPLDCYQVEMDVTESDEMAVRAGMIAPKGGHDNVEAKLSGDDSIAGLCFKKPKFYEVECGPADQLNQIIRDPSCVMEIYAKQDIAIDAYNPATGTWKPLKYRTGITEERTDDSVRAIRNGKLKDSDNMFNADMPASLQKEWTDYRQTLRDLPADWKDVPNEFIVFPTEPQTVDTRYDEETDKDDIVWIKDRSDADTDALGQIKDIPNVE
;
A
#
# COMPACT_ATOMS: atom_id res chain seq x y z
N MET A 1 23.93 -11.51 15.27
CA MET A 1 24.39 -11.45 13.87
C MET A 1 24.50 -10.00 13.46
N ALA A 2 25.29 -9.69 12.44
CA ALA A 2 25.43 -8.30 12.00
C ALA A 2 24.16 -7.85 11.28
N TRP A 3 23.62 -6.70 11.67
CA TRP A 3 22.67 -5.99 10.85
C TRP A 3 23.39 -5.48 9.60
N ILE A 4 22.77 -5.67 8.44
CA ILE A 4 23.33 -5.29 7.15
C ILE A 4 22.43 -4.26 6.47
N LYS A 5 23.05 -3.47 5.59
CA LYS A 5 22.34 -2.67 4.60
C LYS A 5 22.57 -3.29 3.24
N LYS A 6 21.50 -3.70 2.56
CA LYS A 6 21.54 -4.23 1.19
C LYS A 6 20.60 -3.42 0.30
N THR A 7 21.16 -2.77 -0.71
CA THR A 7 20.36 -2.08 -1.73
C THR A 7 19.81 -3.12 -2.71
N ILE A 8 18.51 -3.09 -2.94
CA ILE A 8 17.80 -3.96 -3.86
C ILE A 8 17.34 -3.10 -5.02
N THR A 9 17.71 -3.46 -6.25
CA THR A 9 17.32 -2.72 -7.46
C THR A 9 16.35 -3.55 -8.27
N TYR A 10 15.19 -2.99 -8.60
CA TYR A 10 14.17 -3.68 -9.38
C TYR A 10 13.66 -2.80 -10.52
N LYS A 11 13.20 -3.46 -11.57
CA LYS A 11 12.55 -2.80 -12.68
C LYS A 11 11.19 -2.27 -12.24
N ILE A 12 10.81 -1.14 -12.82
CA ILE A 12 9.49 -0.53 -12.63
C ILE A 12 8.82 -0.35 -13.99
N PRO A 13 7.49 -0.43 -14.06
CA PRO A 13 6.79 -0.12 -15.29
C PRO A 13 6.91 1.37 -15.63
N ASN A 14 6.74 1.68 -16.92
CA ASN A 14 6.79 3.04 -17.44
C ASN A 14 5.70 3.92 -16.83
N GLN A 15 4.52 3.32 -16.59
CA GLN A 15 3.33 3.89 -15.99
C GLN A 15 2.81 2.97 -14.88
N ARG A 16 2.24 3.54 -13.83
CA ARG A 16 1.64 2.80 -12.71
C ARG A 16 0.64 1.75 -13.22
N HIS A 17 0.78 0.51 -12.70
CA HIS A 17 -0.03 -0.68 -13.04
C HIS A 17 0.00 -1.14 -14.51
N SER A 18 0.93 -0.62 -15.30
CA SER A 18 1.23 -1.13 -16.64
C SER A 18 2.16 -2.34 -16.58
N MET A 19 2.20 -3.11 -17.67
CA MET A 19 3.21 -4.16 -17.88
C MET A 19 4.41 -3.68 -18.70
N ASP A 20 4.34 -2.49 -19.28
CA ASP A 20 5.38 -1.97 -20.16
C ASP A 20 6.57 -1.43 -19.35
N ASP A 21 7.71 -2.10 -19.42
CA ASP A 21 9.00 -1.69 -18.82
C ASP A 21 10.04 -1.32 -19.90
N SER A 22 9.60 -1.05 -21.14
CA SER A 22 10.47 -0.87 -22.30
C SER A 22 11.48 0.29 -22.18
N GLN A 23 11.23 1.28 -21.31
CA GLN A 23 12.19 2.37 -21.07
C GLN A 23 13.31 1.98 -20.09
N GLY A 24 13.25 0.76 -19.52
CA GLY A 24 14.28 0.24 -18.63
C GLY A 24 14.40 0.98 -17.30
N LYS A 25 13.31 1.63 -16.86
CA LYS A 25 13.28 2.33 -15.57
C LYS A 25 13.51 1.35 -14.41
N THR A 26 14.16 1.83 -13.36
CA THR A 26 14.42 1.06 -12.15
C THR A 26 14.15 1.90 -10.91
N SER A 27 13.79 1.24 -9.82
CA SER A 27 13.71 1.80 -8.48
C SER A 27 14.62 1.00 -7.54
N THR A 28 14.92 1.58 -6.39
CA THR A 28 15.76 0.99 -5.38
C THR A 28 15.09 1.04 -4.02
N ASP A 29 15.20 -0.04 -3.26
CA ASP A 29 14.89 -0.04 -1.84
C ASP A 29 16.11 -0.50 -1.03
N VAL A 30 16.14 -0.19 0.25
CA VAL A 30 17.25 -0.55 1.14
C VAL A 30 16.72 -1.46 2.23
N TYR A 31 17.13 -2.73 2.16
CA TYR A 31 17.01 -3.65 3.27
C TYR A 31 17.91 -3.19 4.41
N HIS A 32 17.35 -3.09 5.62
CA HIS A 32 18.10 -2.86 6.85
C HIS A 32 17.62 -3.82 7.92
N GLY A 33 18.41 -4.86 8.18
CA GLY A 33 18.02 -5.91 9.10
C GLY A 33 19.10 -7.00 9.23
N PRO A 34 18.77 -8.12 9.87
CA PRO A 34 19.69 -9.24 10.10
C PRO A 34 20.27 -9.81 8.81
N SER A 35 21.54 -10.23 8.84
CA SER A 35 22.16 -10.92 7.71
C SER A 35 21.50 -12.26 7.36
N LYS A 36 20.77 -12.87 8.30
CA LYS A 36 20.05 -14.12 8.11
C LYS A 36 18.65 -14.06 8.69
N LEU A 37 17.69 -14.56 7.94
CA LEU A 37 16.30 -14.63 8.33
C LEU A 37 15.82 -16.08 8.34
N ILE A 38 14.92 -16.39 9.26
CA ILE A 38 14.16 -17.64 9.25
C ILE A 38 12.75 -17.34 8.75
N LEU A 39 12.37 -18.04 7.69
CA LEU A 39 11.06 -17.94 7.06
C LEU A 39 10.27 -19.19 7.43
N TRP A 40 9.06 -19.00 7.95
CA TRP A 40 8.08 -20.08 8.10
C TRP A 40 7.11 -20.01 6.95
N LEU A 41 7.03 -21.09 6.17
CA LEU A 41 6.18 -21.18 5.00
C LEU A 41 5.06 -22.20 5.22
N CYS A 42 3.87 -21.90 4.72
CA CYS A 42 2.72 -22.79 4.82
C CYS A 42 2.91 -24.04 3.94
N LYS A 43 2.55 -25.23 4.46
CA LYS A 43 2.56 -26.51 3.73
C LYS A 43 1.26 -26.74 2.97
N THR A 44 0.17 -26.14 3.42
CA THR A 44 -1.18 -26.52 3.02
C THR A 44 -1.81 -25.47 2.11
N ASP A 45 -2.64 -25.95 1.20
CA ASP A 45 -3.44 -25.11 0.31
C ASP A 45 -4.71 -24.63 1.04
N ASN A 46 -4.66 -24.46 2.37
CA ASN A 46 -5.85 -24.36 3.22
C ASN A 46 -6.51 -22.98 3.05
N THR A 47 -7.35 -22.86 2.03
CA THR A 47 -8.08 -21.66 1.65
C THR A 47 -9.33 -21.40 2.50
N GLU A 48 -9.66 -22.28 3.45
CA GLU A 48 -10.85 -22.11 4.30
C GLU A 48 -10.55 -21.16 5.46
N GLY A 49 -10.89 -19.88 5.27
CA GLY A 49 -10.92 -18.87 6.32
C GLY A 49 -9.58 -18.18 6.62
N GLU A 50 -8.49 -18.61 5.98
CA GLU A 50 -7.18 -17.97 6.11
C GLU A 50 -6.68 -17.39 4.79
N ASP A 51 -5.97 -16.27 4.89
CA ASP A 51 -5.48 -15.43 3.78
C ASP A 51 -4.19 -15.98 3.12
N TYR A 52 -3.77 -17.20 3.45
CA TYR A 52 -2.44 -17.73 3.13
C TYR A 52 -2.52 -19.03 2.34
N GLY A 53 -1.77 -19.10 1.25
CA GLY A 53 -1.71 -20.28 0.38
C GLY A 53 -0.52 -21.20 0.66
N LYS A 54 -0.44 -22.29 -0.12
CA LYS A 54 0.71 -23.18 -0.12
C LYS A 54 2.00 -22.41 -0.37
N ASN A 55 3.04 -22.71 0.39
CA ASN A 55 4.36 -22.08 0.31
C ASN A 55 4.33 -20.53 0.38
N ASP A 56 3.30 -19.94 0.98
CA ASP A 56 3.31 -18.52 1.34
C ASP A 56 4.17 -18.28 2.59
N ILE A 57 4.75 -17.09 2.72
CA ILE A 57 5.53 -16.69 3.89
C ILE A 57 4.57 -16.26 5.00
N MET A 58 4.44 -17.10 6.03
CA MET A 58 3.60 -16.83 7.20
C MET A 58 4.30 -15.89 8.18
N HIS A 59 5.57 -16.18 8.47
CA HIS A 59 6.36 -15.44 9.44
C HIS A 59 7.81 -15.31 9.00
N VAL A 60 8.41 -14.20 9.41
CA VAL A 60 9.82 -13.86 9.20
C VAL A 60 10.42 -13.54 10.56
N TRP A 61 11.57 -14.14 10.86
CA TRP A 61 12.28 -13.97 12.12
C TRP A 61 13.73 -13.61 11.86
N ASP A 62 14.34 -12.84 12.75
CA ASP A 62 15.80 -12.85 12.90
C ASP A 62 16.20 -14.27 13.32
N ALA A 63 17.17 -14.85 12.62
CA ALA A 63 17.67 -16.18 12.94
C ALA A 63 18.28 -16.29 14.33
N ASP A 64 18.79 -15.19 14.90
CA ASP A 64 19.34 -15.18 16.26
C ASP A 64 18.30 -14.92 17.35
N ASP A 65 17.17 -14.31 17.01
CA ASP A 65 16.06 -14.04 17.94
C ASP A 65 14.90 -15.03 17.78
N MET A 66 15.02 -16.01 16.88
CA MET A 66 14.06 -17.09 16.81
C MET A 66 14.17 -17.96 18.07
N THR A 67 13.44 -17.53 19.11
CA THR A 67 13.23 -18.26 20.35
C THR A 67 12.60 -19.61 20.04
N GLU A 68 12.81 -20.60 20.93
CA GLU A 68 12.44 -22.03 20.86
C GLU A 68 10.93 -22.34 20.66
N ARG A 69 10.18 -21.45 20.02
CA ARG A 69 8.76 -21.59 19.71
C ARG A 69 8.56 -22.81 18.83
N PRO A 70 7.65 -23.72 19.21
CA PRO A 70 7.30 -24.84 18.35
C PRO A 70 6.70 -24.29 17.06
N MET A 71 7.31 -24.64 15.93
CA MET A 71 6.77 -24.30 14.61
C MET A 71 5.39 -24.96 14.43
N PRO A 72 4.38 -24.24 13.91
CA PRO A 72 3.08 -24.82 13.57
C PRO A 72 3.21 -26.06 12.68
N LEU A 73 2.33 -27.05 12.86
CA LEU A 73 2.40 -28.34 12.16
C LEU A 73 2.27 -28.20 10.64
N ASP A 74 1.49 -27.22 10.22
CA ASP A 74 1.23 -26.81 8.85
C ASP A 74 2.32 -25.90 8.27
N CYS A 75 3.40 -25.61 8.99
CA CYS A 75 4.52 -24.81 8.51
C CYS A 75 5.80 -25.62 8.32
N TYR A 76 6.66 -25.18 7.42
CA TYR A 76 8.06 -25.61 7.30
C TYR A 76 9.00 -24.41 7.29
N GLN A 77 10.27 -24.67 7.60
CA GLN A 77 11.27 -23.63 7.77
C GLN A 77 12.19 -23.54 6.55
N VAL A 78 12.51 -22.32 6.14
CA VAL A 78 13.56 -21.99 5.18
C VAL A 78 14.47 -20.93 5.80
N GLU A 79 15.78 -21.18 5.80
CA GLU A 79 16.79 -20.17 6.18
C GLU A 79 17.15 -19.34 4.94
N MET A 80 17.16 -18.02 5.08
CA MET A 80 17.50 -17.07 4.03
C MET A 80 18.69 -16.23 4.48
N ASP A 81 19.85 -16.43 3.85
CA ASP A 81 21.00 -15.55 4.05
C ASP A 81 20.85 -14.31 3.17
N VAL A 82 20.51 -13.16 3.74
CA VAL A 82 20.22 -11.95 2.96
C VAL A 82 21.44 -11.44 2.20
N THR A 83 22.67 -11.79 2.63
CA THR A 83 23.90 -11.41 1.91
C THR A 83 24.05 -12.19 0.61
N GLU A 84 23.76 -13.50 0.64
CA GLU A 84 23.95 -14.42 -0.49
C GLU A 84 22.67 -14.72 -1.28
N SER A 85 21.50 -14.39 -0.73
CA SER A 85 20.20 -14.73 -1.32
C SER A 85 19.93 -14.01 -2.65
N ASP A 86 19.16 -14.70 -3.49
CA ASP A 86 18.51 -14.14 -4.68
C ASP A 86 17.72 -12.88 -4.29
N GLU A 87 17.85 -11.82 -5.09
CA GLU A 87 17.07 -10.60 -4.90
C GLU A 87 15.56 -10.85 -4.94
N MET A 88 15.10 -11.90 -5.66
CA MET A 88 13.69 -12.33 -5.64
C MET A 88 13.24 -12.76 -4.25
N ALA A 89 14.10 -13.45 -3.49
CA ALA A 89 13.81 -13.87 -2.13
C ALA A 89 13.57 -12.67 -1.22
N VAL A 90 14.46 -11.67 -1.32
CA VAL A 90 14.39 -10.46 -0.51
C VAL A 90 13.15 -9.64 -0.89
N ARG A 91 12.85 -9.49 -2.19
CA ARG A 91 11.64 -8.78 -2.66
C ARG A 91 10.35 -9.51 -2.23
N ALA A 92 10.31 -10.85 -2.29
CA ALA A 92 9.16 -11.61 -1.80
C ALA A 92 8.95 -11.38 -0.30
N GLY A 93 10.03 -11.38 0.49
CA GLY A 93 9.99 -11.03 1.91
C GLY A 93 9.45 -9.63 2.19
N MET A 94 9.74 -8.65 1.33
CA MET A 94 9.20 -7.28 1.43
C MET A 94 7.69 -7.19 1.19
N ILE A 95 7.10 -8.14 0.46
CA ILE A 95 5.69 -8.11 0.04
C ILE A 95 4.82 -9.03 0.93
N ALA A 96 5.38 -10.14 1.44
CA ALA A 96 4.59 -11.27 1.93
C ALA A 96 3.94 -11.08 3.32
N PRO A 97 4.62 -10.69 4.42
CA PRO A 97 3.98 -10.76 5.72
C PRO A 97 2.92 -9.65 5.90
N LYS A 98 1.65 -10.05 6.12
CA LYS A 98 0.55 -9.13 6.50
C LYS A 98 0.71 -8.55 7.92
N GLY A 99 1.64 -9.04 8.73
CA GLY A 99 1.84 -8.64 10.13
C GLY A 99 3.25 -8.15 10.48
N GLY A 100 4.06 -7.75 9.49
CA GLY A 100 5.47 -7.40 9.71
C GLY A 100 5.81 -5.92 9.87
N HIS A 101 4.84 -5.02 9.71
CA HIS A 101 5.10 -3.58 9.74
C HIS A 101 4.81 -2.92 11.09
N ASP A 102 4.39 -3.71 12.09
CA ASP A 102 4.15 -3.15 13.41
C ASP A 102 5.49 -2.94 14.10
N ASN A 103 5.79 -1.66 14.36
CA ASN A 103 6.95 -1.16 15.10
C ASN A 103 6.98 -1.61 16.57
N VAL A 104 6.47 -2.79 16.93
CA VAL A 104 6.36 -3.24 18.32
C VAL A 104 7.73 -3.19 19.00
N GLU A 105 8.79 -3.62 18.32
CA GLU A 105 10.15 -3.62 18.87
C GLU A 105 10.83 -2.25 18.88
N ALA A 106 10.71 -1.42 17.82
CA ALA A 106 11.19 -0.03 17.87
C ALA A 106 10.46 0.81 18.93
N LYS A 107 9.15 0.63 19.08
CA LYS A 107 8.35 1.33 20.09
C LYS A 107 8.73 0.91 21.50
N LEU A 108 9.14 -0.35 21.71
CA LEU A 108 9.60 -0.85 23.01
C LEU A 108 11.03 -0.42 23.33
N SER A 109 11.88 -0.23 22.32
CA SER A 109 13.30 0.11 22.48
C SER A 109 13.60 1.61 22.41
N GLY A 110 12.70 2.43 21.86
CA GLY A 110 12.90 3.86 21.67
C GLY A 110 13.97 4.22 20.63
N ASP A 111 14.35 3.24 19.80
CA ASP A 111 15.31 3.40 18.72
C ASP A 111 14.58 3.17 17.39
N ASP A 112 14.29 4.25 16.68
CA ASP A 112 13.61 4.18 15.38
C ASP A 112 14.49 3.55 14.28
N SER A 113 15.78 3.31 14.54
CA SER A 113 16.65 2.57 13.60
C SER A 113 16.34 1.07 13.54
N ILE A 114 15.56 0.56 14.50
CA ILE A 114 15.11 -0.84 14.61
C ILE A 114 13.59 -1.00 14.38
N ALA A 115 12.97 -0.09 13.63
CA ALA A 115 11.54 -0.08 13.34
C ALA A 115 11.09 -1.08 12.28
N GLY A 116 10.20 -2.00 12.69
CA GLY A 116 9.50 -2.98 11.84
C GLY A 116 10.40 -4.14 11.42
N LEU A 117 9.81 -5.30 11.08
CA LEU A 117 10.57 -6.40 10.49
C LEU A 117 11.31 -5.91 9.25
N CYS A 118 12.64 -5.74 9.33
CA CYS A 118 13.70 -5.66 8.30
C CYS A 118 13.48 -4.83 7.01
N PHE A 119 12.29 -4.28 6.79
CA PHE A 119 11.79 -3.75 5.53
C PHE A 119 11.05 -2.44 5.81
N LYS A 120 11.47 -1.39 5.12
CA LYS A 120 10.98 -0.03 5.34
C LYS A 120 9.47 0.09 5.04
N LYS A 121 8.74 0.83 5.88
CA LYS A 121 7.37 1.26 5.56
C LYS A 121 7.40 2.08 4.26
N PRO A 122 6.48 1.84 3.31
CA PRO A 122 6.45 2.62 2.09
C PRO A 122 6.05 4.06 2.40
N LYS A 123 6.60 5.00 1.62
CA LYS A 123 6.14 6.39 1.64
C LYS A 123 4.73 6.48 1.08
N PHE A 124 4.00 7.48 1.56
CA PHE A 124 2.75 7.94 0.97
C PHE A 124 2.95 9.36 0.43
N TYR A 125 2.29 9.68 -0.67
CA TYR A 125 2.33 10.98 -1.32
C TYR A 125 0.92 11.55 -1.41
N GLU A 126 0.77 12.82 -1.06
CA GLU A 126 -0.35 13.61 -1.55
C GLU A 126 -0.17 13.85 -3.05
N VAL A 127 -1.24 13.73 -3.82
CA VAL A 127 -1.27 13.92 -5.27
C VAL A 127 -2.43 14.85 -5.62
N GLU A 128 -2.13 15.90 -6.38
CA GLU A 128 -3.12 16.87 -6.82
C GLU A 128 -4.03 16.22 -7.86
N CYS A 129 -5.33 16.23 -7.60
CA CYS A 129 -6.32 15.68 -8.53
C CYS A 129 -7.69 16.32 -8.33
N GLY A 130 -8.40 16.54 -9.44
CA GLY A 130 -9.74 17.12 -9.41
C GLY A 130 -9.76 18.63 -9.16
N PRO A 131 -10.89 19.17 -8.68
CA PRO A 131 -11.04 20.59 -8.41
C PRO A 131 -10.17 21.08 -7.24
N ALA A 132 -9.55 22.25 -7.39
CA ALA A 132 -8.63 22.82 -6.41
C ALA A 132 -9.28 23.21 -5.05
N ASP A 133 -10.61 23.31 -4.99
CA ASP A 133 -11.36 23.54 -3.76
C ASP A 133 -11.83 22.24 -3.07
N GLN A 134 -11.46 21.09 -3.65
CA GLN A 134 -11.73 19.76 -3.12
C GLN A 134 -10.43 19.08 -2.68
N LEU A 135 -10.56 17.95 -2.00
CA LEU A 135 -9.43 17.26 -1.39
C LEU A 135 -8.65 16.44 -2.41
N ASN A 136 -7.33 16.47 -2.24
CA ASN A 136 -6.37 15.66 -2.97
C ASN A 136 -6.42 14.18 -2.55
N GLN A 137 -5.84 13.32 -3.40
CA GLN A 137 -5.70 11.89 -3.11
C GLN A 137 -4.37 11.60 -2.43
N ILE A 138 -4.36 10.69 -1.46
CA ILE A 138 -3.12 10.13 -0.91
C ILE A 138 -2.87 8.76 -1.54
N ILE A 139 -1.73 8.58 -2.17
CA ILE A 139 -1.32 7.29 -2.75
C ILE A 139 -0.06 6.77 -2.09
N ARG A 140 0.13 5.44 -2.14
CA ARG A 140 1.42 4.84 -1.84
C ARG A 140 2.43 5.20 -2.94
N ASP A 141 3.70 5.30 -2.58
CA ASP A 141 4.81 5.46 -3.53
C ASP A 141 4.68 4.47 -4.70
N PRO A 142 4.45 4.97 -5.93
CA PRO A 142 4.26 4.10 -7.10
C PRO A 142 5.53 3.37 -7.49
N SER A 143 6.69 3.80 -7.02
CA SER A 143 8.00 3.16 -7.23
C SER A 143 8.36 2.15 -6.14
N CYS A 144 7.51 1.95 -5.13
CA CYS A 144 7.72 0.96 -4.08
C CYS A 144 7.44 -0.46 -4.58
N VAL A 145 8.28 -1.42 -4.16
CA VAL A 145 8.15 -2.86 -4.46
C VAL A 145 6.74 -3.41 -4.19
N MET A 146 6.07 -2.91 -3.15
CA MET A 146 4.71 -3.32 -2.76
C MET A 146 3.62 -2.80 -3.68
N GLU A 147 3.89 -1.72 -4.41
CA GLU A 147 2.96 -1.14 -5.39
C GLU A 147 3.22 -1.69 -6.80
N ILE A 148 4.48 -2.04 -7.09
CA ILE A 148 4.91 -2.57 -8.39
C ILE A 148 4.53 -4.03 -8.58
N TYR A 149 4.71 -4.89 -7.57
CA TYR A 149 4.50 -6.33 -7.70
C TYR A 149 3.19 -6.78 -7.05
N ALA A 150 2.52 -7.76 -7.66
CA ALA A 150 1.25 -8.27 -7.18
C ALA A 150 1.45 -9.14 -5.92
N LYS A 151 0.99 -8.66 -4.76
CA LYS A 151 1.00 -9.45 -3.50
C LYS A 151 0.32 -10.81 -3.66
N GLN A 152 -0.79 -10.86 -4.41
CA GLN A 152 -1.54 -12.09 -4.66
C GLN A 152 -0.71 -13.14 -5.43
N ASP A 153 0.26 -12.71 -6.25
CA ASP A 153 1.08 -13.65 -7.00
C ASP A 153 2.07 -14.40 -6.11
N ILE A 154 2.44 -13.85 -4.95
CA ILE A 154 3.29 -14.56 -3.97
C ILE A 154 2.51 -15.15 -2.80
N ALA A 155 1.22 -14.84 -2.65
CA ALA A 155 0.37 -15.44 -1.63
C ALA A 155 0.17 -16.97 -1.82
N ILE A 156 0.56 -17.50 -2.99
CA ILE A 156 0.54 -18.94 -3.30
C ILE A 156 1.82 -19.27 -4.08
N ASP A 157 2.53 -20.30 -3.64
CA ASP A 157 3.72 -20.84 -4.27
C ASP A 157 4.85 -19.81 -4.44
N ALA A 158 5.10 -18.97 -3.42
CA ALA A 158 6.22 -18.01 -3.43
C ALA A 158 7.57 -18.72 -3.54
N TYR A 159 7.70 -19.89 -2.91
CA TYR A 159 8.93 -20.69 -2.86
C TYR A 159 8.66 -22.12 -3.32
N ASN A 160 9.57 -22.65 -4.13
CA ASN A 160 9.54 -24.05 -4.54
C ASN A 160 10.54 -24.85 -3.69
N PRO A 161 10.08 -25.66 -2.72
CA PRO A 161 10.97 -26.43 -1.84
C PRO A 161 11.70 -27.57 -2.57
N ALA A 162 11.23 -28.02 -3.73
CA ALA A 162 11.89 -29.07 -4.50
C ALA A 162 13.14 -28.55 -5.26
N THR A 163 13.14 -27.28 -5.66
CA THR A 163 14.23 -26.65 -6.41
C THR A 163 15.02 -25.64 -5.59
N GLY A 164 14.49 -25.19 -4.45
CA GLY A 164 15.10 -24.15 -3.63
C GLY A 164 15.01 -22.76 -4.24
N THR A 165 14.04 -22.51 -5.13
CA THR A 165 13.95 -21.27 -5.91
C THR A 165 12.68 -20.49 -5.60
N TRP A 166 12.80 -19.16 -5.64
CA TRP A 166 11.68 -18.23 -5.51
C TRP A 166 10.97 -18.03 -6.84
N LYS A 167 9.66 -17.86 -6.77
CA LYS A 167 8.83 -17.56 -7.93
C LYS A 167 9.19 -16.17 -8.48
N PRO A 168 9.35 -16.01 -9.81
CA PRO A 168 9.52 -14.69 -10.42
C PRO A 168 8.31 -13.80 -10.14
N LEU A 169 8.56 -12.60 -9.63
CA LEU A 169 7.51 -11.64 -9.32
C LEU A 169 6.87 -11.08 -10.60
N LYS A 170 5.54 -10.96 -10.58
CA LYS A 170 4.77 -10.30 -11.64
C LYS A 170 4.38 -8.90 -11.25
N TYR A 171 4.42 -7.99 -12.22
CA TYR A 171 3.87 -6.66 -12.01
C TYR A 171 2.39 -6.75 -11.62
N ARG A 172 2.00 -5.87 -10.71
CA ARG A 172 0.61 -5.59 -10.41
C ARG A 172 -0.02 -4.96 -11.64
N THR A 173 -0.99 -5.65 -12.22
CA THR A 173 -1.78 -5.14 -13.34
C THR A 173 -3.19 -4.86 -12.86
N GLY A 174 -3.69 -3.67 -13.18
CA GLY A 174 -4.98 -3.22 -12.69
C GLY A 174 -4.98 -2.89 -11.20
N ILE A 175 -6.01 -2.17 -10.80
CA ILE A 175 -6.33 -1.88 -9.41
C ILE A 175 -7.22 -2.99 -8.87
N THR A 176 -7.05 -3.33 -7.60
CA THR A 176 -7.96 -4.23 -6.85
C THR A 176 -9.40 -3.70 -6.79
N GLU A 177 -9.59 -2.42 -7.13
CA GLU A 177 -10.88 -1.76 -7.32
C GLU A 177 -10.84 -0.98 -8.63
N GLU A 178 -10.97 -1.62 -9.79
CA GLU A 178 -11.30 -0.88 -11.02
C GLU A 178 -12.62 -0.15 -10.79
N ARG A 179 -12.54 1.07 -10.27
CA ARG A 179 -13.71 1.90 -10.05
C ARG A 179 -14.27 2.22 -11.42
N THR A 180 -15.37 1.59 -11.75
CA THR A 180 -16.11 1.89 -12.95
C THR A 180 -16.95 3.13 -12.71
N ASP A 181 -17.40 3.77 -13.79
CA ASP A 181 -18.35 4.88 -13.68
C ASP A 181 -19.61 4.45 -12.91
N ASP A 182 -20.03 3.18 -13.07
CA ASP A 182 -21.15 2.61 -12.33
C ASP A 182 -20.86 2.49 -10.83
N SER A 183 -19.65 2.09 -10.43
CA SER A 183 -19.32 2.02 -9.00
C SER A 183 -19.23 3.40 -8.37
N VAL A 184 -18.64 4.39 -9.06
CA VAL A 184 -18.62 5.79 -8.62
C VAL A 184 -20.04 6.34 -8.49
N ARG A 185 -20.90 6.10 -9.48
CA ARG A 185 -22.33 6.46 -9.41
C ARG A 185 -23.05 5.77 -8.24
N ALA A 186 -22.77 4.50 -8.00
CA ALA A 186 -23.38 3.73 -6.92
C ALA A 186 -22.98 4.30 -5.54
N ILE A 187 -21.70 4.59 -5.31
CA ILE A 187 -21.20 5.18 -4.06
C ILE A 187 -21.84 6.56 -3.84
N ARG A 188 -21.84 7.42 -4.87
CA ARG A 188 -22.49 8.73 -4.82
C ARG A 188 -23.97 8.62 -4.44
N ASN A 189 -24.71 7.74 -5.11
CA ASN A 189 -26.14 7.56 -4.87
C ASN A 189 -26.40 6.97 -3.48
N GLY A 190 -25.53 6.08 -2.99
CA GLY A 190 -25.57 5.57 -1.62
C GLY A 190 -25.46 6.70 -0.60
N LYS A 191 -24.43 7.55 -0.72
CA LYS A 191 -24.24 8.72 0.16
C LYS A 191 -25.39 9.73 0.11
N LEU A 192 -25.95 9.96 -1.08
CA LEU A 192 -27.17 10.78 -1.22
C LEU A 192 -28.35 10.13 -0.49
N LYS A 193 -28.55 8.82 -0.63
CA LYS A 193 -29.64 8.11 0.05
C LYS A 193 -29.46 8.14 1.57
N ASP A 194 -28.25 7.88 2.05
CA ASP A 194 -27.96 7.81 3.49
C ASP A 194 -28.12 9.18 4.17
N SER A 195 -27.88 10.26 3.44
CA SER A 195 -28.12 11.64 3.92
C SER A 195 -29.58 12.09 3.87
N ASP A 196 -30.53 11.33 3.31
CA ASP A 196 -31.94 11.77 3.20
C ASP A 196 -32.60 11.96 4.58
N ASN A 197 -32.26 11.12 5.56
CA ASN A 197 -32.80 11.21 6.92
C ASN A 197 -32.03 12.18 7.82
N MET A 198 -31.00 12.84 7.30
CA MET A 198 -30.18 13.80 8.04
C MET A 198 -30.76 15.23 7.99
N PHE A 199 -31.96 15.38 7.43
CA PHE A 199 -32.70 16.64 7.36
C PHE A 199 -33.94 16.64 8.26
N ASN A 200 -34.06 17.67 9.09
CA ASN A 200 -35.31 18.01 9.77
C ASN A 200 -35.52 19.54 9.68
N ALA A 201 -36.79 19.96 9.53
CA ALA A 201 -37.19 21.36 9.47
C ALA A 201 -36.79 22.15 10.72
N ASP A 202 -36.70 21.47 11.88
CA ASP A 202 -36.32 22.07 13.16
C ASP A 202 -34.80 22.19 13.37
N MET A 203 -33.97 21.75 12.41
CA MET A 203 -32.51 21.85 12.54
C MET A 203 -32.02 23.30 12.43
N PRO A 204 -30.90 23.66 13.09
CA PRO A 204 -30.25 24.95 12.88
C PRO A 204 -29.94 25.21 11.40
N ALA A 205 -30.15 26.45 10.94
CA ALA A 205 -29.94 26.81 9.54
C ALA A 205 -28.50 26.55 9.05
N SER A 206 -27.50 26.68 9.93
CA SER A 206 -26.10 26.35 9.61
C SER A 206 -25.93 24.87 9.28
N LEU A 207 -26.50 23.98 10.09
CA LEU A 207 -26.43 22.54 9.86
C LEU A 207 -27.22 22.11 8.62
N GLN A 208 -28.38 22.72 8.38
CA GLN A 208 -29.12 22.50 7.12
C GLN A 208 -28.27 22.87 5.91
N LYS A 209 -27.54 24.00 5.99
CA LYS A 209 -26.65 24.45 4.91
C LYS A 209 -25.53 23.45 4.65
N GLU A 210 -24.85 22.98 5.69
CA GLU A 210 -23.76 21.99 5.58
C GLU A 210 -24.23 20.73 4.83
N TRP A 211 -25.40 20.19 5.20
CA TRP A 211 -25.96 19.01 4.52
C TRP A 211 -26.42 19.31 3.08
N THR A 212 -26.98 20.50 2.81
CA THR A 212 -27.34 20.86 1.43
C THR A 212 -26.11 21.02 0.54
N ASP A 213 -25.05 21.65 1.05
CA ASP A 213 -23.79 21.85 0.34
C ASP A 213 -23.14 20.49 0.05
N TYR A 214 -23.02 19.63 1.07
CA TYR A 214 -22.52 18.25 0.92
C TYR A 214 -23.22 17.47 -0.20
N ARG A 215 -24.56 17.50 -0.21
CA ARG A 215 -25.36 16.82 -1.25
C ARG A 215 -25.20 17.46 -2.62
N GLN A 216 -24.96 18.76 -2.68
CA GLN A 216 -24.71 19.47 -3.92
C GLN A 216 -23.35 19.04 -4.49
N THR A 217 -22.28 19.05 -3.69
CA THR A 217 -20.95 18.53 -4.06
C THR A 217 -21.04 17.09 -4.59
N LEU A 218 -21.78 16.20 -3.90
CA LEU A 218 -22.00 14.83 -4.39
C LEU A 218 -22.64 14.78 -5.78
N ARG A 219 -23.60 15.66 -6.08
CA ARG A 219 -24.28 15.69 -7.39
C ARG A 219 -23.38 16.26 -8.48
N ASP A 220 -22.49 17.17 -8.12
CA ASP A 220 -21.58 17.85 -9.04
C ASP A 220 -20.34 17.02 -9.39
N LEU A 221 -20.00 16.01 -8.55
CA LEU A 221 -18.89 15.06 -8.77
C LEU A 221 -18.71 14.60 -10.24
N PRO A 222 -19.74 14.13 -10.98
CA PRO A 222 -19.55 13.66 -12.35
C PRO A 222 -19.11 14.74 -13.34
N ALA A 223 -19.44 16.00 -13.09
CA ALA A 223 -19.04 17.11 -13.94
C ALA A 223 -17.66 17.62 -13.53
N ASP A 224 -17.44 17.78 -12.23
CA ASP A 224 -16.23 18.34 -11.63
C ASP A 224 -15.01 17.41 -11.79
N TRP A 225 -15.23 16.09 -11.73
CA TRP A 225 -14.18 15.06 -11.80
C TRP A 225 -14.17 14.30 -13.12
N LYS A 226 -14.86 14.79 -14.16
CA LYS A 226 -15.10 14.05 -15.43
C LYS A 226 -13.82 13.58 -16.14
N ASP A 227 -12.72 14.31 -15.96
CA ASP A 227 -11.44 14.06 -16.64
C ASP A 227 -10.41 13.40 -15.70
N VAL A 228 -10.79 13.13 -14.43
CA VAL A 228 -9.95 12.43 -13.44
C VAL A 228 -10.27 10.95 -13.48
N PRO A 229 -9.27 10.05 -13.54
CA PRO A 229 -9.53 8.62 -13.45
C PRO A 229 -10.25 8.27 -12.14
N ASN A 230 -11.22 7.36 -12.23
CA ASN A 230 -12.11 7.04 -11.12
C ASN A 230 -11.41 6.62 -9.81
N GLU A 231 -10.21 6.05 -9.89
CA GLU A 231 -9.40 5.67 -8.72
C GLU A 231 -8.89 6.86 -7.90
N PHE A 232 -8.71 8.02 -8.55
CA PHE A 232 -8.28 9.27 -7.92
C PHE A 232 -9.46 10.11 -7.42
N ILE A 233 -10.70 9.73 -7.74
CA ILE A 233 -11.87 10.47 -7.25
C ILE A 233 -11.97 10.38 -5.72
N VAL A 234 -12.01 11.55 -5.10
CA VAL A 234 -12.16 11.73 -3.65
C VAL A 234 -13.58 12.18 -3.34
N PHE A 235 -14.33 11.39 -2.57
CA PHE A 235 -15.67 11.77 -2.15
C PHE A 235 -15.63 12.78 -0.98
N PRO A 236 -16.58 13.71 -0.89
CA PRO A 236 -16.68 14.60 0.26
C PRO A 236 -17.01 13.82 1.54
N THR A 237 -16.49 14.33 2.66
CA THR A 237 -16.79 13.82 4.01
C THR A 237 -18.18 14.30 4.43
N GLU A 238 -18.92 13.44 5.12
CA GLU A 238 -20.25 13.77 5.61
C GLU A 238 -20.17 14.84 6.71
N PRO A 239 -21.12 15.80 6.76
CA PRO A 239 -21.15 16.79 7.84
C PRO A 239 -21.14 16.13 9.21
N GLN A 240 -20.48 16.78 10.17
CA GLN A 240 -20.35 16.33 11.56
C GLN A 240 -19.63 14.98 11.76
N THR A 241 -19.09 14.39 10.70
CA THR A 241 -18.15 13.27 10.82
C THR A 241 -16.73 13.81 10.93
N VAL A 242 -15.91 13.18 11.77
CA VAL A 242 -14.48 13.46 11.77
C VAL A 242 -13.92 12.85 10.50
N ASP A 243 -13.24 13.66 9.69
CA ASP A 243 -12.49 13.12 8.56
C ASP A 243 -11.36 12.25 9.13
N THR A 244 -11.48 10.94 8.97
CA THR A 244 -10.45 9.99 9.41
C THR A 244 -9.45 9.70 8.30
N ARG A 245 -9.53 10.41 7.17
CA ARG A 245 -8.43 10.43 6.21
C ARG A 245 -7.26 11.19 6.82
N TYR A 246 -6.15 11.12 6.11
CA TYR A 246 -4.91 11.73 6.51
C TYR A 246 -5.05 13.24 6.78
N ASP A 247 -4.44 13.70 7.87
CA ASP A 247 -4.41 15.09 8.32
C ASP A 247 -2.97 15.60 8.30
N GLU A 248 -2.80 16.84 7.83
CA GLU A 248 -1.50 17.45 7.61
C GLU A 248 -0.65 17.56 8.87
N GLU A 249 -1.28 17.83 10.02
CA GLU A 249 -0.54 17.99 11.27
C GLU A 249 -0.24 16.64 11.92
N THR A 250 -1.21 15.71 11.91
CA THR A 250 -1.03 14.42 12.59
C THR A 250 -0.22 13.42 11.79
N ASP A 251 -0.22 13.51 10.45
CA ASP A 251 0.43 12.55 9.56
C ASP A 251 1.66 13.12 8.82
N LYS A 252 2.20 14.28 9.25
CA LYS A 252 3.37 14.93 8.64
C LYS A 252 4.63 14.06 8.51
N ASP A 253 4.78 13.07 9.39
CA ASP A 253 5.93 12.16 9.37
C ASP A 253 5.65 10.90 8.53
N ASP A 254 4.40 10.66 8.15
CA ASP A 254 3.95 9.49 7.38
C ASP A 254 3.67 9.78 5.90
N ILE A 255 3.45 11.06 5.56
CA ILE A 255 3.07 11.52 4.22
C ILE A 255 4.01 12.60 3.74
N VAL A 256 4.40 12.50 2.47
CA VAL A 256 5.09 13.57 1.76
C VAL A 256 4.03 14.44 1.07
N TRP A 257 3.77 15.60 1.67
CA TRP A 257 2.86 16.62 1.15
C TRP A 257 3.43 17.30 -0.08
N ILE A 258 2.57 17.83 -0.96
CA ILE A 258 3.00 18.49 -2.22
C ILE A 258 4.05 19.57 -1.96
N LYS A 259 3.81 20.41 -0.94
CA LYS A 259 4.70 21.51 -0.53
C LYS A 259 6.08 21.08 -0.01
N ASP A 260 6.20 19.82 0.42
CA ASP A 260 7.40 19.28 1.08
C ASP A 260 8.16 18.29 0.17
N ARG A 261 7.70 18.07 -1.07
CA ARG A 261 8.32 17.15 -2.03
C ARG A 261 9.76 17.57 -2.38
N SER A 262 10.68 16.60 -2.36
CA SER A 262 12.03 16.73 -2.93
C SER A 262 12.08 16.26 -4.38
N ASP A 263 13.19 16.52 -5.09
CA ASP A 263 13.40 16.02 -6.47
C ASP A 263 13.27 14.49 -6.57
N ALA A 264 13.72 13.77 -5.55
CA ALA A 264 13.60 12.31 -5.49
C ALA A 264 12.14 11.84 -5.34
N ASP A 265 11.31 12.62 -4.66
CA ASP A 265 9.88 12.34 -4.52
C ASP A 265 9.15 12.60 -5.85
N THR A 266 9.51 13.66 -6.57
CA THR A 266 9.01 13.94 -7.92
C THR A 266 9.37 12.82 -8.90
N ASP A 267 10.60 12.31 -8.86
CA ASP A 267 11.04 11.20 -9.71
C ASP A 267 10.23 9.92 -9.43
N ALA A 268 9.93 9.63 -8.16
CA ALA A 268 9.09 8.50 -7.78
C ALA A 268 7.68 8.59 -8.40
N LEU A 269 7.08 9.80 -8.38
CA LEU A 269 5.78 10.09 -8.99
C LEU A 269 5.80 10.14 -10.53
N GLY A 270 6.97 10.00 -11.17
CA GLY A 270 7.09 9.96 -12.63
C GLY A 270 6.32 8.83 -13.32
N GLN A 271 5.81 7.83 -12.58
CA GLN A 271 4.91 6.77 -13.07
C GLN A 271 3.44 7.21 -13.19
N ILE A 272 3.06 8.33 -12.57
CA ILE A 272 1.69 8.87 -12.61
C ILE A 272 1.57 10.16 -13.43
N LYS A 273 2.68 10.80 -13.83
CA LYS A 273 2.70 12.08 -14.56
C LYS A 273 1.90 12.12 -15.88
N ASP A 274 1.73 10.98 -16.53
CA ASP A 274 1.02 10.87 -17.82
C ASP A 274 -0.46 10.49 -17.61
N ILE A 275 -0.91 10.40 -16.36
CA ILE A 275 -2.31 10.19 -15.99
C ILE A 275 -3.03 11.54 -16.08
N PRO A 276 -4.11 11.67 -16.87
CA PRO A 276 -4.80 12.95 -17.04
C PRO A 276 -5.30 13.54 -15.71
N ASN A 277 -5.03 14.83 -15.48
CA ASN A 277 -5.49 15.61 -14.32
C ASN A 277 -5.03 15.06 -12.96
N VAL A 278 -3.80 14.55 -12.92
CA VAL A 278 -3.11 14.04 -11.72
C VAL A 278 -1.67 14.57 -11.71
N GLU A 279 -1.27 15.33 -10.67
CA GLU A 279 0.04 16.01 -10.55
C GLU A 279 0.76 15.87 -9.18
#